data_AF-A0A972H223-F1
#
_entry.id   AF-A0A972H223-F1
#
_cell.length_a   1.000
_cell.length_b   1.000
_cell.length_c   1.000
_cell.angle_alpha   90.00
_cell.angle_beta   90.00
_cell.angle_gamma   90.00
#
_symmetry.space_group_name_H-M   'P 1'
#
loop_
_entity.id
_entity.type
_entity.pdbx_description
1 polymer ?
#
loop_
_entity_poly.entity_id
_entity_poly.type
_entity_poly.pdbx_seq_one_letter_code
_entity_poly.pdbx_strand_id
1 'polypeptide(L)'
;MEGNILIVDDEEVVIKSCQRILEPEGYKVKGTTSAREAMDIIKNGGTDIVITDLKMPDVDGLELIHWIKENSPQTGVVVITGYPSQESIKDALEHGIIDYLPKPFSPELLIDVTEKAINTVKAKVTEEKPYEERDVEEKIDRIMEIINNNKHKPGALIPILEQVQEVLGYLPATVQRIIARELNIPVSEVHGVVSFYSFFTMKPKGKHNIRVCMGTACYVKRGKEILEKLKEHLGIDEGGITEDRKFSLETVRCLGACGLAPVVMVNNNVHAGVDPVKIDEVLKQYE
;
A
#
# COMPACT_ATOMS: atom_id res chain seq x y z
N MET A 1 -22.59 4.38 8.76
CA MET A 1 -21.49 4.71 7.82
C MET A 1 -22.04 4.62 6.40
N GLU A 2 -21.70 5.53 5.48
CA GLU A 2 -22.25 5.45 4.11
C GLU A 2 -21.47 4.46 3.25
N GLY A 3 -22.16 3.55 2.57
CA GLY A 3 -21.61 2.60 1.60
C GLY A 3 -22.72 1.95 0.78
N ASN A 4 -22.48 1.73 -0.51
CA ASN A 4 -23.41 1.13 -1.45
C ASN A 4 -23.10 -0.35 -1.65
N ILE A 5 -24.05 -1.20 -1.26
CA ILE A 5 -23.90 -2.66 -1.25
C ILE A 5 -24.86 -3.24 -2.28
N LEU A 6 -24.34 -4.11 -3.15
CA LEU A 6 -25.13 -4.93 -4.07
C LEU A 6 -25.15 -6.37 -3.56
N ILE A 7 -26.34 -6.92 -3.38
CA ILE A 7 -26.54 -8.31 -2.97
C ILE A 7 -27.02 -9.11 -4.18
N VAL A 8 -26.34 -10.23 -4.43
CA VAL A 8 -26.61 -11.14 -5.56
C VAL A 8 -26.86 -12.53 -5.00
N ASP A 9 -28.12 -12.95 -4.98
CA ASP A 9 -28.54 -14.25 -4.49
C ASP A 9 -29.81 -14.67 -5.23
N ASP A 10 -29.90 -15.92 -5.68
CA ASP A 10 -31.06 -16.41 -6.43
C ASP A 10 -32.32 -16.51 -5.56
N GLU A 11 -32.17 -16.49 -4.23
CA GLU A 11 -33.27 -16.46 -3.29
C GLU A 11 -33.61 -15.02 -2.85
N GLU A 12 -34.76 -14.50 -3.29
CA GLU A 12 -35.29 -13.19 -2.86
C GLU A 12 -35.38 -13.05 -1.33
N VAL A 13 -35.57 -14.16 -0.62
CA VAL A 13 -35.67 -14.19 0.84
C VAL A 13 -34.32 -13.80 1.47
N VAL A 14 -33.21 -14.28 0.91
CA VAL A 14 -31.86 -13.96 1.38
C VAL A 14 -31.55 -12.48 1.13
N ILE A 15 -31.89 -11.97 -0.06
CA ILE A 15 -31.76 -10.55 -0.40
C ILE A 15 -32.51 -9.67 0.62
N LYS A 16 -33.80 -9.96 0.85
CA LYS A 16 -34.63 -9.19 1.78
C LYS A 16 -34.13 -9.30 3.22
N SER A 17 -33.60 -10.45 3.61
CA SER A 17 -33.00 -10.65 4.93
C SER A 17 -31.79 -9.73 5.11
N CYS A 18 -30.86 -9.74 4.15
CA CYS A 18 -29.65 -8.92 4.23
C CYS A 18 -29.97 -7.41 4.15
N GLN A 19 -30.94 -6.99 3.34
CA GLN A 19 -31.42 -5.60 3.33
C GLN A 19 -31.92 -5.16 4.70
N ARG A 20 -32.76 -5.97 5.36
CA ARG A 20 -33.26 -5.67 6.71
C ARG A 20 -32.18 -5.57 7.77
N ILE A 21 -31.06 -6.29 7.59
CA ILE A 21 -29.94 -6.28 8.54
C ILE A 21 -29.02 -5.08 8.28
N LEU A 22 -28.74 -4.75 7.03
CA LEU A 22 -27.71 -3.78 6.65
C LEU A 22 -28.24 -2.34 6.46
N GLU A 23 -29.49 -2.15 6.05
CA GLU A 23 -30.07 -0.80 5.90
C GLU A 23 -30.13 -0.02 7.23
N PRO A 24 -30.49 -0.62 8.39
CA PRO A 24 -30.47 0.07 9.70
C PRO A 24 -29.08 0.57 10.11
N GLU A 25 -28.01 -0.07 9.66
CA GLU A 25 -26.61 0.32 9.92
C GLU A 25 -26.16 1.53 9.06
N GLY A 26 -27.05 2.02 8.18
CA GLY A 26 -26.83 3.19 7.33
C GLY A 26 -26.25 2.89 5.95
N TYR A 27 -26.24 1.62 5.53
CA TYR A 27 -25.82 1.22 4.19
C TYR A 27 -26.97 1.36 3.17
N LYS A 28 -26.63 1.69 1.92
CA LYS A 28 -27.56 1.67 0.79
C LYS A 28 -27.48 0.31 0.12
N VAL A 29 -28.51 -0.51 0.29
CA VAL A 29 -28.50 -1.91 -0.14
C VAL A 29 -29.42 -2.12 -1.33
N LYS A 30 -28.87 -2.56 -2.45
CA LYS A 30 -29.62 -3.00 -3.64
C LYS A 30 -29.48 -4.51 -3.78
N GLY A 31 -30.54 -5.18 -4.22
CA GLY A 31 -30.54 -6.62 -4.46
C GLY A 31 -30.88 -6.97 -5.91
N THR A 32 -30.32 -8.07 -6.41
CA THR A 32 -30.69 -8.70 -7.68
C THR A 32 -30.57 -10.22 -7.55
N THR A 33 -31.36 -10.96 -8.31
CA THR A 33 -31.35 -12.41 -8.35
C THR A 33 -30.49 -12.99 -9.47
N SER A 34 -29.86 -12.14 -10.29
CA SER A 34 -29.08 -12.59 -11.45
C SER A 34 -27.72 -11.91 -11.54
N ALA A 35 -26.68 -12.70 -11.80
CA ALA A 35 -25.34 -12.19 -12.06
C ALA A 35 -25.31 -11.20 -13.25
N ARG A 36 -26.14 -11.39 -14.29
CA ARG A 36 -26.17 -10.50 -15.45
C ARG A 36 -26.67 -9.11 -15.09
N GLU A 37 -27.77 -9.03 -14.33
CA GLU A 37 -28.29 -7.76 -13.83
C GLU A 37 -27.29 -7.12 -12.85
N ALA A 38 -26.59 -7.92 -12.05
CA ALA A 38 -25.51 -7.42 -11.20
C ALA A 38 -24.40 -6.73 -12.02
N MET A 39 -23.94 -7.34 -13.12
CA MET A 39 -22.95 -6.73 -14.01
C MET A 39 -23.42 -5.39 -14.58
N ASP A 40 -24.68 -5.28 -14.98
CA ASP A 40 -25.24 -4.03 -15.52
C ASP A 40 -25.37 -2.95 -14.43
N ILE A 41 -25.71 -3.32 -13.20
CA ILE A 41 -25.72 -2.39 -12.06
C ILE A 41 -24.32 -1.88 -11.78
N ILE A 42 -23.32 -2.77 -11.75
CA ILE A 42 -21.92 -2.42 -11.46
C ILE A 42 -21.34 -1.52 -12.56
N LYS A 43 -21.68 -1.76 -13.85
CA LYS A 43 -21.28 -0.89 -14.97
C LYS A 43 -21.76 0.55 -14.83
N ASN A 44 -22.95 0.76 -14.25
CA ASN A 44 -23.51 2.09 -14.04
C ASN A 44 -22.81 2.85 -12.89
N GLY A 45 -21.88 2.20 -12.18
CA GLY A 45 -21.07 2.78 -11.12
C GLY A 45 -21.80 2.94 -9.80
N GLY A 46 -21.04 3.28 -8.75
CA GLY A 46 -21.58 3.56 -7.42
C GLY A 46 -21.85 2.32 -6.56
N THR A 47 -21.26 1.17 -6.86
CA THR A 47 -21.27 -0.02 -5.98
C THR A 47 -19.90 -0.19 -5.32
N ASP A 48 -19.87 -0.13 -3.98
CA ASP A 48 -18.65 -0.26 -3.19
C ASP A 48 -18.36 -1.74 -2.87
N ILE A 49 -19.40 -2.49 -2.50
CA ILE A 49 -19.32 -3.91 -2.14
C ILE A 49 -20.35 -4.72 -2.91
N VAL A 50 -19.94 -5.88 -3.41
CA VAL A 50 -20.83 -6.93 -3.92
C VAL A 50 -20.78 -8.11 -2.96
N ILE A 51 -21.93 -8.51 -2.44
CA ILE A 51 -22.10 -9.73 -1.66
C ILE A 51 -22.82 -10.75 -2.55
N THR A 52 -22.13 -11.81 -2.98
CA THR A 52 -22.68 -12.79 -3.94
C THR A 52 -22.66 -14.21 -3.39
N ASP A 53 -23.69 -14.99 -3.66
CA ASP A 53 -23.63 -16.44 -3.49
C ASP A 53 -22.74 -17.09 -4.57
N LEU A 54 -22.01 -18.16 -4.23
CA LEU A 54 -21.21 -18.91 -5.22
C LEU A 54 -22.07 -19.80 -6.11
N LYS A 55 -23.18 -20.34 -5.59
CA LYS A 55 -23.96 -21.38 -6.26
C LYS A 55 -25.28 -20.80 -6.76
N MET A 56 -25.20 -20.09 -7.88
CA MET A 56 -26.38 -19.65 -8.61
C MET A 56 -26.71 -20.63 -9.77
N PRO A 57 -28.01 -20.82 -10.12
CA PRO A 57 -28.43 -21.78 -11.12
C PRO A 57 -28.02 -21.46 -12.57
N ASP A 58 -27.85 -20.18 -12.93
CA ASP A 58 -27.69 -19.74 -14.33
C ASP A 58 -26.24 -19.33 -14.72
N VAL A 59 -25.49 -18.74 -13.79
CA VAL A 59 -24.14 -18.19 -13.99
C VAL A 59 -23.36 -18.39 -12.69
N ASP A 60 -22.14 -18.93 -12.76
CA ASP A 60 -21.33 -19.20 -11.58
C ASP A 60 -20.92 -17.88 -10.89
N GLY A 61 -21.02 -17.80 -9.56
CA GLY A 61 -20.55 -16.64 -8.79
C GLY A 61 -19.07 -16.33 -9.04
N LEU A 62 -18.30 -17.34 -9.47
CA LEU A 62 -16.92 -17.19 -9.95
C LEU A 62 -16.80 -16.32 -11.22
N GLU A 63 -17.72 -16.43 -12.18
CA GLU A 63 -17.71 -15.58 -13.38
C GLU A 63 -17.96 -14.12 -13.02
N LEU A 64 -18.86 -13.87 -12.06
CA LEU A 64 -19.12 -12.53 -11.55
C LEU A 64 -17.87 -11.95 -10.87
N ILE A 65 -17.18 -12.73 -10.03
CA ILE A 65 -15.92 -12.33 -9.38
C ILE A 65 -14.87 -11.96 -10.45
N HIS A 66 -14.68 -12.81 -11.45
CA HIS A 66 -13.71 -12.57 -12.52
C HIS A 66 -14.04 -11.30 -13.31
N TRP A 67 -15.31 -11.14 -13.68
CA TRP A 67 -15.77 -9.97 -14.42
C TRP A 67 -15.60 -8.68 -13.62
N ILE A 68 -15.93 -8.68 -12.32
CA ILE A 68 -15.75 -7.53 -11.43
C ILE A 68 -14.28 -7.15 -11.35
N LYS A 69 -13.37 -8.12 -11.22
CA LYS A 69 -11.93 -7.84 -11.19
C LYS A 69 -11.41 -7.19 -12.47
N GLU A 70 -11.93 -7.59 -13.62
CA GLU A 70 -11.51 -7.03 -14.92
C GLU A 70 -12.12 -5.64 -15.20
N ASN A 71 -13.36 -5.41 -14.79
CA ASN A 71 -14.14 -4.23 -15.20
C ASN A 71 -14.35 -3.18 -14.09
N SER A 72 -14.24 -3.58 -12.81
CA SER A 72 -14.43 -2.72 -11.64
C SER A 72 -13.58 -3.18 -10.44
N PRO A 73 -12.23 -3.14 -10.55
CA PRO A 73 -11.31 -3.65 -9.52
C PRO A 73 -11.40 -2.92 -8.17
N GLN A 74 -11.98 -1.72 -8.16
CA GLN A 74 -12.24 -0.93 -6.95
C GLN A 74 -13.42 -1.47 -6.12
N THR A 75 -14.30 -2.27 -6.72
CA THR A 75 -15.45 -2.86 -6.03
C THR A 75 -14.99 -4.08 -5.24
N GLY A 76 -15.25 -4.10 -3.95
CA GLY A 76 -14.95 -5.24 -3.10
C GLY A 76 -15.95 -6.37 -3.29
N VAL A 77 -15.49 -7.61 -3.23
CA VAL A 77 -16.37 -8.78 -3.34
C VAL A 77 -16.31 -9.60 -2.05
N VAL A 78 -17.48 -9.85 -1.47
CA VAL A 78 -17.69 -10.77 -0.35
C VAL A 78 -18.54 -11.93 -0.85
N VAL A 79 -18.17 -13.14 -0.46
CA VAL A 79 -18.79 -14.35 -0.99
C VAL A 79 -19.62 -15.06 0.06
N ILE A 80 -20.87 -15.39 -0.25
CA ILE A 80 -21.71 -16.25 0.59
C ILE A 80 -21.54 -17.71 0.16
N THR A 81 -21.34 -18.63 1.11
CA THR A 81 -21.09 -20.06 0.83
C THR A 81 -21.82 -21.01 1.76
N GLY A 82 -22.45 -22.05 1.20
CA GLY A 82 -23.29 -23.02 1.92
C GLY A 82 -22.59 -24.24 2.54
N TYR A 83 -21.32 -24.51 2.22
CA TYR A 83 -20.51 -25.55 2.85
C TYR A 83 -19.03 -25.29 2.51
N PRO A 84 -18.16 -24.96 3.49
CA PRO A 84 -16.76 -24.75 3.21
C PRO A 84 -16.08 -26.09 2.90
N SER A 85 -15.79 -26.37 1.63
CA SER A 85 -14.68 -27.26 1.30
C SER A 85 -13.39 -26.43 1.28
N GLN A 86 -12.27 -27.04 1.68
CA GLN A 86 -10.93 -26.40 1.66
C GLN A 86 -10.57 -25.89 0.26
N GLU A 87 -11.11 -26.52 -0.78
CA GLU A 87 -10.85 -26.23 -2.20
C GLU A 87 -11.56 -24.94 -2.65
N SER A 88 -12.85 -24.77 -2.32
CA SER A 88 -13.61 -23.58 -2.72
C SER A 88 -13.20 -22.29 -2.00
N ILE A 89 -12.67 -22.39 -0.77
CA ILE A 89 -12.11 -21.22 -0.06
C ILE A 89 -10.81 -20.77 -0.71
N LYS A 90 -9.96 -21.73 -1.11
CA LYS A 90 -8.67 -21.43 -1.72
C LYS A 90 -8.83 -20.76 -3.08
N ASP A 91 -9.73 -21.28 -3.92
CA ASP A 91 -10.01 -20.69 -5.23
C ASP A 91 -10.56 -19.27 -5.09
N ALA A 92 -11.50 -19.03 -4.16
CA ALA A 92 -12.07 -17.71 -3.94
C ALA A 92 -11.02 -16.69 -3.45
N LEU A 93 -10.11 -17.12 -2.55
CA LEU A 93 -8.98 -16.30 -2.09
C LEU A 93 -7.97 -16.01 -3.20
N GLU A 94 -7.64 -16.99 -4.05
CA GLU A 94 -6.79 -16.79 -5.25
C GLU A 94 -7.46 -15.81 -6.24
N HIS A 95 -8.79 -15.82 -6.29
CA HIS A 95 -9.60 -14.86 -7.02
C HIS A 95 -9.88 -13.55 -6.28
N GLY A 96 -9.14 -13.24 -5.20
CA GLY A 96 -9.02 -11.90 -4.60
C GLY A 96 -10.31 -11.29 -4.07
N ILE A 97 -11.19 -12.13 -3.53
CA ILE A 97 -12.29 -11.69 -2.66
C ILE A 97 -11.73 -11.01 -1.40
N ILE A 98 -12.54 -10.19 -0.76
CA ILE A 98 -12.16 -9.55 0.51
C ILE A 98 -12.36 -10.51 1.67
N ASP A 99 -13.53 -11.17 1.71
CA ASP A 99 -13.89 -12.11 2.77
C ASP A 99 -15.04 -13.02 2.30
N TYR A 100 -15.40 -13.99 3.12
CA TYR A 100 -16.54 -14.88 2.87
C TYR A 100 -17.48 -14.99 4.08
N LEU A 101 -18.73 -15.33 3.82
CA LEU A 101 -19.82 -15.47 4.79
C LEU A 101 -20.41 -16.89 4.71
N PRO A 102 -20.29 -17.71 5.76
CA PRO A 102 -20.88 -19.04 5.76
C PRO A 102 -22.40 -19.00 5.96
N LYS A 103 -23.18 -19.74 5.15
CA LYS A 103 -24.61 -20.03 5.39
C LYS A 103 -24.75 -21.25 6.33
N PRO A 104 -25.60 -21.20 7.38
CA PRO A 104 -26.35 -20.05 7.85
C PRO A 104 -25.44 -19.06 8.62
N PHE A 105 -25.62 -17.76 8.39
CA PHE A 105 -24.92 -16.69 9.10
C PHE A 105 -25.84 -15.99 10.09
N SER A 106 -25.26 -15.44 11.17
CA SER A 106 -25.98 -14.56 12.08
C SER A 106 -25.97 -13.11 11.57
N PRO A 107 -26.94 -12.27 12.00
CA PRO A 107 -26.92 -10.85 11.66
C PRO A 107 -25.64 -10.15 12.09
N GLU A 108 -25.07 -10.50 13.26
CA GLU A 108 -23.83 -9.88 13.74
C GLU A 108 -22.65 -10.18 12.82
N LEU A 109 -22.56 -11.42 12.32
CA LEU A 109 -21.49 -11.82 11.41
C LEU A 109 -21.59 -11.11 10.06
N LEU A 110 -22.81 -10.94 9.52
CA LEU A 110 -23.01 -10.19 8.28
C LEU A 110 -22.57 -8.74 8.44
N ILE A 111 -22.88 -8.10 9.57
CA ILE A 111 -22.48 -6.71 9.86
C ILE A 111 -20.96 -6.62 9.96
N ASP A 112 -20.31 -7.47 10.75
CA ASP A 112 -18.86 -7.45 10.96
C ASP A 112 -18.07 -7.68 9.65
N VAL A 113 -18.48 -8.67 8.86
CA VAL A 113 -17.85 -8.94 7.55
C VAL A 113 -18.06 -7.76 6.59
N THR A 114 -19.27 -7.18 6.57
CA THR A 114 -19.57 -6.03 5.71
C THR A 114 -18.78 -4.79 6.14
N GLU A 115 -18.68 -4.53 7.44
CA GLU A 115 -17.92 -3.40 7.99
C GLU A 115 -16.43 -3.55 7.67
N LYS A 116 -15.86 -4.74 7.91
CA LYS A 116 -14.47 -5.05 7.51
C LYS A 116 -14.26 -4.87 6.01
N ALA A 117 -15.21 -5.33 5.20
CA ALA A 117 -15.10 -5.24 3.75
C ALA A 117 -15.20 -3.79 3.26
N ILE A 118 -16.12 -3.00 3.80
CA ILE A 118 -16.25 -1.56 3.51
C ILE A 118 -15.01 -0.81 4.00
N ASN A 119 -14.47 -1.13 5.16
CA ASN A 119 -13.22 -0.53 5.63
C ASN A 119 -12.03 -0.94 4.75
N THR A 120 -12.04 -2.14 4.16
CA THR A 120 -11.03 -2.59 3.22
C THR A 120 -11.16 -1.91 1.85
N VAL A 121 -12.39 -1.76 1.33
CA VAL A 121 -12.64 -1.01 0.08
C VAL A 121 -12.39 0.47 0.29
N LYS A 122 -12.86 1.05 1.39
CA LYS A 122 -12.52 2.42 1.77
C LYS A 122 -11.02 2.54 1.95
N ALA A 123 -10.32 1.61 2.59
CA ALA A 123 -8.85 1.63 2.64
C ALA A 123 -8.22 1.54 1.23
N LYS A 124 -8.80 0.79 0.29
CA LYS A 124 -8.39 0.74 -1.14
C LYS A 124 -8.78 1.99 -1.95
N VAL A 125 -9.77 2.77 -1.50
CA VAL A 125 -10.31 3.99 -2.15
C VAL A 125 -9.77 5.27 -1.47
N THR A 126 -9.39 5.19 -0.19
CA THR A 126 -8.62 6.17 0.60
C THR A 126 -7.12 5.86 0.55
N GLU A 127 -6.72 4.73 -0.02
CA GLU A 127 -5.60 4.75 -0.96
C GLU A 127 -6.05 5.63 -2.13
N GLU A 128 -5.94 6.96 -1.94
CA GLU A 128 -5.47 7.80 -3.03
C GLU A 128 -4.45 6.97 -3.80
N LYS A 129 -4.58 6.86 -5.15
CA LYS A 129 -3.56 6.25 -6.04
C LYS A 129 -2.21 6.36 -5.32
N PRO A 130 -1.58 5.23 -4.88
CA PRO A 130 -0.42 5.30 -4.01
C PRO A 130 0.47 6.39 -4.57
N TYR A 131 0.86 7.38 -3.77
CA TYR A 131 1.59 8.55 -4.26
C TYR A 131 2.72 8.13 -5.23
N GLU A 132 3.31 6.96 -4.94
CA GLU A 132 4.25 6.20 -5.75
C GLU A 132 3.90 6.08 -7.24
N GLU A 133 2.63 5.98 -7.62
CA GLU A 133 2.18 5.89 -9.02
C GLU A 133 2.10 7.26 -9.72
N ARG A 134 1.81 8.35 -9.00
CA ARG A 134 1.81 9.73 -9.58
C ARG A 134 3.22 10.21 -9.91
N ASP A 135 4.17 10.03 -8.98
CA ASP A 135 5.60 10.31 -9.21
C ASP A 135 6.16 9.52 -10.41
N VAL A 136 5.71 8.28 -10.53
CA VAL A 136 6.16 7.35 -11.57
C VAL A 136 5.51 7.67 -12.91
N GLU A 137 4.21 7.98 -12.96
CA GLU A 137 3.51 8.44 -14.17
C GLU A 137 4.16 9.73 -14.72
N GLU A 138 4.46 10.73 -13.87
CA GLU A 138 5.08 11.99 -14.30
C GLU A 138 6.51 11.81 -14.84
N LYS A 139 7.25 10.82 -14.34
CA LYS A 139 8.66 10.59 -14.70
C LYS A 139 8.86 9.34 -15.55
N ILE A 140 7.78 8.74 -16.07
CA ILE A 140 7.83 7.45 -16.75
C ILE A 140 8.73 7.49 -17.99
N ASP A 141 8.68 8.60 -18.75
CA ASP A 141 9.49 8.80 -19.94
C ASP A 141 10.99 8.77 -19.63
N ARG A 142 11.40 9.41 -18.53
CA ARG A 142 12.80 9.40 -18.05
C ARG A 142 13.22 8.02 -17.58
N ILE A 143 12.35 7.30 -16.87
CA ILE A 143 12.62 5.93 -16.41
C ILE A 143 12.85 5.01 -17.61
N MET A 144 11.98 5.11 -18.62
CA MET A 144 12.10 4.32 -19.85
C MET A 144 13.36 4.68 -20.65
N GLU A 145 13.77 5.94 -20.69
CA GLU A 145 15.03 6.38 -21.29
C GLU A 145 16.24 5.74 -20.60
N ILE A 146 16.29 5.76 -19.26
CA ILE A 146 17.37 5.16 -18.45
C ILE A 146 17.46 3.65 -18.72
N ILE A 147 16.32 2.96 -18.76
CA ILE A 147 16.26 1.53 -19.04
C ILE A 147 16.80 1.25 -20.44
N ASN A 148 16.32 1.96 -21.46
CA ASN A 148 16.74 1.76 -22.84
C ASN A 148 18.23 2.01 -23.07
N ASN A 149 18.80 3.01 -22.39
CA ASN A 149 20.22 3.34 -22.50
C ASN A 149 21.15 2.29 -21.85
N ASN A 150 20.65 1.51 -20.89
CA ASN A 150 21.47 0.59 -20.10
C ASN A 150 21.14 -0.90 -20.31
N LYS A 151 19.98 -1.25 -20.90
CA LYS A 151 19.50 -2.64 -21.06
C LYS A 151 20.47 -3.59 -21.79
N HIS A 152 21.37 -3.07 -22.62
CA HIS A 152 22.31 -3.87 -23.41
C HIS A 152 23.63 -4.19 -22.69
N LYS A 153 23.83 -3.70 -21.46
CA LYS A 153 25.06 -3.96 -20.69
C LYS A 153 24.89 -5.23 -19.85
N PRO A 154 25.91 -6.11 -19.76
CA PRO A 154 25.90 -7.21 -18.79
C PRO A 154 25.82 -6.64 -17.36
N GLY A 155 24.88 -7.12 -16.55
CA GLY A 155 24.64 -6.62 -15.20
C GLY A 155 23.88 -5.29 -15.13
N ALA A 156 23.05 -4.97 -16.13
CA ALA A 156 22.31 -3.70 -16.23
C ALA A 156 21.38 -3.38 -15.04
N LEU A 157 20.98 -4.37 -14.24
CA LEU A 157 20.00 -4.18 -13.17
C LEU A 157 20.44 -3.16 -12.11
N ILE A 158 21.65 -3.28 -11.55
CA ILE A 158 22.14 -2.38 -10.50
C ILE A 158 22.25 -0.92 -11.02
N PRO A 159 22.90 -0.64 -12.17
CA PRO A 159 22.97 0.72 -12.71
C PRO A 159 21.60 1.33 -13.05
N ILE A 160 20.63 0.52 -13.49
CA ILE A 160 19.27 0.99 -13.76
C ILE A 160 18.58 1.37 -12.45
N LEU A 161 18.62 0.50 -11.44
CA LEU A 161 18.03 0.78 -10.12
C LEU A 161 18.64 2.03 -9.47
N GLU A 162 19.95 2.22 -9.61
CA GLU A 162 20.66 3.41 -9.12
C GLU A 162 20.17 4.70 -9.80
N GLN A 163 20.20 4.77 -11.13
CA GLN A 163 19.76 5.95 -11.87
C GLN A 163 18.27 6.25 -11.68
N VAL A 164 17.44 5.21 -11.61
CA VAL A 164 16.00 5.38 -11.35
C VAL A 164 15.77 5.90 -9.93
N GLN A 165 16.52 5.41 -8.94
CA GLN A 165 16.47 5.94 -7.58
C GLN A 165 16.97 7.38 -7.48
N GLU A 166 17.94 7.81 -8.29
CA GLU A 166 18.35 9.24 -8.33
C GLU A 166 17.22 10.15 -8.84
N VAL A 167 16.41 9.65 -9.78
CA VAL A 167 15.30 10.41 -10.37
C VAL A 167 14.07 10.45 -9.47
N LEU A 168 13.74 9.33 -8.82
CA LEU A 168 12.54 9.17 -7.98
C LEU A 168 12.81 9.38 -6.48
N GLY A 169 14.03 9.16 -6.00
CA GLY A 169 14.42 9.15 -4.59
C GLY A 169 14.18 7.80 -3.88
N TYR A 170 13.42 6.90 -4.50
CA TYR A 170 13.05 5.58 -3.98
C TYR A 170 12.62 4.65 -5.14
N LEU A 171 12.45 3.36 -4.83
CA LEU A 171 12.16 2.29 -5.77
C LEU A 171 10.86 1.56 -5.38
N PRO A 172 9.68 2.11 -5.72
CA PRO A 172 8.40 1.49 -5.39
C PRO A 172 8.18 0.20 -6.18
N ALA A 173 7.25 -0.64 -5.70
CA ALA A 173 6.96 -1.93 -6.32
C ALA A 173 6.54 -1.79 -7.80
N THR A 174 5.84 -0.72 -8.15
CA THR A 174 5.42 -0.42 -9.53
C THR A 174 6.62 -0.25 -10.46
N VAL A 175 7.65 0.48 -10.03
CA VAL A 175 8.90 0.68 -10.79
C VAL A 175 9.69 -0.61 -10.92
N GLN A 176 9.77 -1.41 -9.84
CA GLN A 176 10.45 -2.70 -9.88
C GLN A 176 9.80 -3.64 -10.90
N ARG A 177 8.46 -3.65 -11.01
CA ARG A 177 7.74 -4.41 -12.04
C ARG A 177 8.04 -3.93 -13.45
N ILE A 178 8.11 -2.60 -13.68
CA ILE A 178 8.47 -2.02 -14.98
C ILE A 178 9.88 -2.47 -15.39
N ILE A 179 10.86 -2.33 -14.50
CA ILE A 179 12.25 -2.72 -14.75
C ILE A 179 12.36 -4.23 -15.03
N ALA A 180 11.67 -5.07 -14.25
CA ALA A 180 11.65 -6.52 -14.44
C ALA A 180 11.11 -6.90 -15.83
N ARG A 181 10.01 -6.26 -16.25
CA ARG A 181 9.40 -6.48 -17.56
C ARG A 181 10.34 -6.09 -18.70
N GLU A 182 10.95 -4.91 -18.62
CA GLU A 182 11.83 -4.40 -19.68
C GLU A 182 13.17 -5.17 -19.79
N LEU A 183 13.68 -5.68 -18.67
CA LEU A 183 14.89 -6.50 -18.63
C LEU A 183 14.61 -8.00 -18.86
N ASN A 184 13.34 -8.40 -18.96
CA ASN A 184 12.91 -9.79 -19.11
C ASN A 184 13.46 -10.72 -18.01
N ILE A 185 13.40 -10.26 -16.76
CA ILE A 185 13.81 -11.02 -15.56
C ILE A 185 12.64 -11.13 -14.57
N PRO A 186 12.63 -12.15 -13.68
CA PRO A 186 11.58 -12.28 -12.67
C PRO A 186 11.56 -11.09 -11.69
N VAL A 187 10.36 -10.65 -11.30
CA VAL A 187 10.17 -9.57 -10.31
C VAL A 187 10.86 -9.91 -8.97
N SER A 188 10.89 -11.19 -8.60
CA SER A 188 11.57 -11.68 -7.41
C SER A 188 13.09 -11.41 -7.41
N GLU A 189 13.72 -11.40 -8.58
CA GLU A 189 15.15 -11.12 -8.73
C GLU A 189 15.44 -9.63 -8.48
N VAL A 190 14.62 -8.75 -9.05
CA VAL A 190 14.69 -7.29 -8.81
C VAL A 190 14.45 -6.97 -7.34
N HIS A 191 13.38 -7.52 -6.76
CA HIS A 191 13.06 -7.33 -5.36
C HIS A 191 14.17 -7.89 -4.44
N GLY A 192 14.75 -9.04 -4.79
CA GLY A 192 15.89 -9.63 -4.07
C GLY A 192 17.07 -8.68 -4.01
N VAL A 193 17.41 -8.03 -5.12
CA VAL A 193 18.49 -7.02 -5.17
C VAL A 193 18.17 -5.79 -4.35
N VAL A 194 16.96 -5.23 -4.50
CA VAL A 194 16.53 -4.02 -3.77
C VAL A 194 16.49 -4.24 -2.26
N SER A 195 16.05 -5.42 -1.82
CA SER A 195 16.00 -5.77 -0.39
C SER A 195 17.35 -6.17 0.20
N PHE A 196 18.29 -6.65 -0.62
CA PHE A 196 19.62 -7.07 -0.16
C PHE A 196 20.58 -5.89 0.06
N TYR A 197 20.58 -4.89 -0.83
CA TYR A 197 21.48 -3.75 -0.71
C TYR A 197 20.85 -2.60 0.08
N SER A 198 21.48 -2.22 1.20
CA SER A 198 21.06 -1.10 2.05
C SER A 198 21.09 0.28 1.37
N PHE A 199 21.73 0.38 0.19
CA PHE A 199 21.73 1.58 -0.63
C PHE A 199 20.35 1.87 -1.24
N PHE A 200 19.60 0.83 -1.59
CA PHE A 200 18.28 0.98 -2.18
C PHE A 200 17.20 1.18 -1.12
N THR A 201 16.21 2.00 -1.43
CA THR A 201 15.07 2.26 -0.56
C THR A 201 13.78 2.02 -1.30
N MET A 202 12.88 1.24 -0.70
CA MET A 202 11.52 1.05 -1.23
C MET A 202 10.58 2.16 -0.76
N LYS A 203 10.90 2.79 0.37
CA LYS A 203 10.12 3.88 0.95
C LYS A 203 10.60 5.24 0.45
N PRO A 204 9.69 6.19 0.19
CA PRO A 204 10.04 7.54 -0.19
C PRO A 204 10.96 8.20 0.84
N LYS A 205 12.01 8.86 0.36
CA LYS A 205 12.92 9.67 1.17
C LYS A 205 12.67 11.14 0.91
N GLY A 206 12.81 11.95 1.95
CA GLY A 206 12.77 13.39 1.82
C GLY A 206 14.00 13.90 1.07
N LYS A 207 13.92 15.12 0.53
CA LYS A 207 15.03 15.80 -0.14
C LYS A 207 16.31 15.84 0.71
N HIS A 208 16.16 15.91 2.03
CA HIS A 208 17.22 15.90 3.02
C HIS A 208 17.05 14.72 3.97
N ASN A 209 17.93 13.73 3.87
CA ASN A 209 17.93 12.57 4.75
C ASN A 209 18.74 12.85 6.03
N ILE A 210 18.07 12.91 7.16
CA ILE A 210 18.64 13.11 8.48
C ILE A 210 18.88 11.75 9.13
N ARG A 211 20.15 11.42 9.35
CA ARG A 211 20.60 10.20 10.02
C ARG A 211 21.14 10.52 11.40
N VAL A 212 20.46 10.04 12.44
CA VAL A 212 20.88 10.22 13.84
C VAL A 212 21.65 8.99 14.30
N CYS A 213 22.88 9.20 14.79
CA CYS A 213 23.69 8.11 15.33
C CYS A 213 23.19 7.68 16.72
N MET A 214 22.75 6.42 16.82
CA MET A 214 22.30 5.79 18.05
C MET A 214 23.32 4.76 18.58
N GLY A 215 24.59 4.92 18.21
CA GLY A 215 25.70 4.15 18.76
C GLY A 215 25.98 4.53 20.22
N THR A 216 26.65 3.66 20.97
CA THR A 216 26.84 3.79 22.43
C THR A 216 27.39 5.16 22.84
N ALA A 217 28.39 5.68 22.13
CA ALA A 217 28.98 6.99 22.43
C ALA A 217 27.99 8.15 22.24
N CYS A 218 27.16 8.12 21.20
CA CYS A 218 26.14 9.14 20.96
C CYS A 218 24.96 8.97 21.93
N TYR A 219 24.57 7.73 22.23
CA TYR A 219 23.49 7.43 23.17
C TYR A 219 23.76 7.98 24.57
N VAL A 220 24.96 7.72 25.12
CA VAL A 220 25.37 8.21 26.45
C VAL A 220 25.49 9.74 26.48
N LYS A 221 25.85 10.37 25.35
CA LYS A 221 25.92 11.83 25.21
C LYS A 221 24.60 12.48 24.81
N ARG A 222 23.45 11.90 25.19
CA ARG A 222 22.10 12.46 24.96
C ARG A 222 21.62 12.41 23.49
N GLY A 223 22.15 11.50 22.68
CA GLY A 223 21.69 11.31 21.29
C GLY A 223 20.21 10.95 21.18
N LYS A 224 19.64 10.29 22.20
CA LYS A 224 18.19 10.03 22.28
C LYS A 224 17.38 11.32 22.35
N GLU A 225 17.83 12.30 23.14
CA GLU A 225 17.12 13.59 23.25
C GLU A 225 17.13 14.37 21.94
N ILE A 226 18.20 14.26 21.15
CA ILE A 226 18.28 14.84 19.81
C ILE A 226 17.22 14.22 18.90
N LEU A 227 17.10 12.90 18.95
CA LEU A 227 16.14 12.16 18.16
C LEU A 227 14.69 12.55 18.51
N GLU A 228 14.32 12.57 19.80
CA GLU A 228 12.97 12.95 20.23
C GLU A 228 12.61 14.37 19.79
N LYS A 229 13.55 15.33 19.91
CA LYS A 229 13.33 16.69 19.43
C LYS A 229 13.15 16.78 17.92
N LEU A 230 13.90 15.98 17.16
CA LEU A 230 13.71 15.90 15.70
C LEU A 230 12.33 15.34 15.37
N LYS A 231 11.83 14.34 16.11
CA LYS A 231 10.47 13.80 15.94
C LYS A 231 9.41 14.85 16.23
N GLU A 232 9.54 15.58 17.34
CA GLU A 232 8.61 16.65 17.73
C GLU A 232 8.59 17.80 16.71
N HIS A 233 9.77 18.26 16.26
CA HIS A 233 9.88 19.38 15.32
C HIS A 233 9.39 19.01 13.92
N LEU A 234 9.71 17.80 13.44
CA LEU A 234 9.33 17.36 12.10
C LEU A 234 7.93 16.71 12.05
N GLY A 235 7.35 16.35 13.19
CA GLY A 235 6.06 15.68 13.27
C GLY A 235 6.07 14.24 12.73
N ILE A 236 7.23 13.58 12.68
CA ILE A 236 7.42 12.24 12.08
C ILE A 236 8.18 11.31 13.03
N ASP A 237 7.93 10.01 12.93
CA ASP A 237 8.67 8.99 13.67
C ASP A 237 9.89 8.47 12.88
N GLU A 238 10.70 7.59 13.48
CA GLU A 238 11.85 6.95 12.83
C GLU A 238 11.45 6.20 11.56
N GLY A 239 12.15 6.48 10.47
CA GLY A 239 11.83 5.96 9.14
C GLY A 239 10.69 6.70 8.43
N GLY A 240 10.17 7.77 9.04
CA GLY A 240 9.15 8.64 8.46
C GLY A 240 9.72 9.71 7.53
N ILE A 241 8.80 10.35 6.80
CA ILE A 241 9.05 11.48 5.90
C ILE A 241 8.04 12.57 6.22
N THR A 242 8.48 13.83 6.19
CA THR A 242 7.59 14.98 6.42
C THR A 242 6.57 15.11 5.29
N GLU A 243 5.39 15.69 5.58
CA GLU A 243 4.33 15.88 4.57
C GLU A 243 4.79 16.70 3.36
N ASP A 244 5.70 17.65 3.57
CA ASP A 244 6.32 18.49 2.54
C ASP A 244 7.47 17.81 1.78
N ARG A 245 7.81 16.55 2.12
CA ARG A 245 8.88 15.73 1.52
C ARG A 245 10.27 16.35 1.60
N LYS A 246 10.46 17.32 2.49
CA LYS A 246 11.73 17.99 2.63
C LYS A 246 12.71 17.19 3.46
N PHE A 247 12.23 16.54 4.52
CA PHE A 247 13.07 15.80 5.46
C PHE A 247 12.61 14.36 5.63
N SER A 248 13.57 13.43 5.71
CA SER A 248 13.34 12.08 6.24
C SER A 248 14.20 11.85 7.47
N LEU A 249 13.68 11.11 8.43
CA LEU A 249 14.37 10.83 9.69
C LEU A 249 14.73 9.35 9.77
N GLU A 250 16.02 9.03 9.88
CA GLU A 250 16.54 7.67 9.96
C GLU A 250 17.47 7.55 11.18
N THR A 251 17.42 6.41 11.87
CA THR A 251 18.40 6.09 12.93
C THR A 251 19.43 5.10 12.43
N VAL A 252 20.70 5.37 12.73
CA VAL A 252 21.82 4.52 12.32
C VAL A 252 22.61 4.07 13.54
N ARG A 253 23.14 2.85 13.49
CA ARG A 253 23.89 2.28 14.63
C ARG A 253 25.24 2.96 14.86
N CYS A 254 25.96 3.33 13.82
CA CYS A 254 27.24 3.99 13.95
C CYS A 254 27.57 4.78 12.68
N LEU A 255 28.09 6.00 12.86
CA LEU A 255 28.63 6.84 11.78
C LEU A 255 30.16 6.89 11.78
N GLY A 256 30.83 6.10 12.61
CA GLY A 256 32.30 6.05 12.70
C GLY A 256 32.98 7.27 13.33
N ALA A 257 32.20 8.26 13.80
CA ALA A 257 32.70 9.53 14.32
C ALA A 257 32.54 9.67 15.86
N CYS A 258 32.82 8.60 16.61
CA CYS A 258 32.57 8.55 18.07
C CYS A 258 33.28 9.67 18.86
N GLY A 259 34.44 10.14 18.41
CA GLY A 259 35.16 11.27 19.03
C GLY A 259 34.41 12.61 18.95
N LEU A 260 33.48 12.73 17.99
CA LEU A 260 32.68 13.92 17.71
C LEU A 260 31.25 13.81 18.24
N ALA A 261 30.94 12.75 19.00
CA ALA A 261 29.61 12.50 19.53
C ALA A 261 29.10 13.66 20.41
N PRO A 262 27.80 14.02 20.32
CA PRO A 262 26.74 13.43 19.48
C PRO A 262 26.86 13.82 18.00
N VAL A 263 26.60 12.86 17.10
CA VAL A 263 26.71 13.06 15.65
C VAL A 263 25.37 12.86 14.96
N VAL A 264 25.01 13.82 14.13
CA VAL A 264 23.89 13.76 13.18
C VAL A 264 24.46 13.97 11.78
N MET A 265 23.95 13.26 10.79
CA MET A 265 24.34 13.44 9.39
C MET A 265 23.12 13.88 8.59
N VAL A 266 23.23 14.96 7.83
CA VAL A 266 22.20 15.39 6.89
C VAL A 266 22.74 15.22 5.48
N ASN A 267 22.16 14.31 4.71
CA ASN A 267 22.69 13.82 3.44
C ASN A 267 24.13 13.29 3.63
N ASN A 268 25.13 14.02 3.12
CA ASN A 268 26.55 13.68 3.25
C ASN A 268 27.30 14.59 4.24
N ASN A 269 26.61 15.55 4.87
CA ASN A 269 27.23 16.51 5.79
C ASN A 269 27.14 16.00 7.22
N VAL A 270 28.29 15.90 7.89
CA VAL A 270 28.41 15.45 9.27
C VAL A 270 28.33 16.65 10.21
N HIS A 271 27.35 16.65 11.11
CA HIS A 271 27.21 17.60 12.19
C HIS A 271 27.71 16.97 13.49
N ALA A 272 28.76 17.57 14.05
CA ALA A 272 29.47 17.10 15.23
C ALA A 272 29.06 17.89 16.48
N GLY A 273 29.10 17.24 17.65
CA GLY A 273 28.84 17.89 18.93
C GLY A 273 27.46 18.54 19.01
N VAL A 274 26.47 17.96 18.36
CA VAL A 274 25.14 18.57 18.21
C VAL A 274 24.46 18.67 19.56
N ASP A 275 24.08 19.89 19.93
CA ASP A 275 23.30 20.17 21.14
C ASP A 275 21.81 19.96 20.84
N PRO A 276 21.07 19.15 21.64
CA PRO A 276 19.63 19.01 21.49
C PRO A 276 18.87 20.35 21.43
N VAL A 277 19.36 21.42 22.06
CA VAL A 277 18.70 22.74 22.04
C VAL A 277 18.90 23.49 20.72
N LYS A 278 19.98 23.19 19.99
CA LYS A 278 20.35 23.91 18.76
C LYS A 278 20.11 23.10 17.48
N ILE A 279 19.41 21.97 17.58
CA ILE A 279 19.12 21.14 16.42
C ILE A 279 18.33 21.90 15.34
N ASP A 280 17.46 22.83 15.75
CA ASP A 280 16.67 23.67 14.85
C ASP A 280 17.58 24.59 13.99
N GLU A 281 18.72 25.03 14.53
CA GLU A 281 19.71 25.81 13.76
C GLU A 281 20.36 24.97 12.65
N VAL A 282 20.55 23.67 12.90
CA VAL A 282 21.07 22.73 11.90
C VAL A 282 20.05 22.54 10.79
N LEU A 283 18.77 22.38 11.12
CA LEU A 283 17.70 22.18 10.13
C LEU A 283 17.51 23.40 9.21
N LYS A 284 17.61 24.62 9.75
CA LYS A 284 17.51 25.87 8.98
C LYS A 284 18.54 26.02 7.87
N GLN A 285 19.68 25.32 7.94
CA GLN A 285 20.68 25.32 6.88
C GLN A 285 20.24 24.55 5.63
N TYR A 286 19.19 23.74 5.76
CA TYR A 286 18.62 22.91 4.71
C TYR A 286 17.17 23.30 4.41
N GLU A 287 16.72 24.44 4.94
CA GLU A 287 15.43 25.04 4.59
C GLU A 287 15.43 25.78 3.24
#